data_AF-A0A2A5DVK9-F1
#
_entry.id   AF-A0A2A5DVK9-F1
#
_cell.length_a   1.000
_cell.length_b   1.000
_cell.length_c   1.000
_cell.angle_alpha   90.00
_cell.angle_beta   90.00
_cell.angle_gamma   90.00
#
_symmetry.space_group_name_H-M   'P 1'
#
loop_
_entity.id
_entity.type
_entity.pdbx_description
1 polymer ?
#
loop_
_entity_poly.entity_id
_entity_poly.type
_entity_poly.pdbx_seq_one_letter_code
_entity_poly.pdbx_strand_id
1 'polypeptide(L)'
;MSGWEESVYDDEFYGSQQDGSYDSAKIIMKYLSGKLPITSIVDIGCGRGGWLKAGQENGATRIVGYDGPWVDSKKLLSSQIEFKTQKLDEEFKIEGQFDLAICLEVAEHLEEGRGLNLVKNLCSCADVILFGAAVKGQGGNHHINERLQSYWAKAFKSNGFKYLDVIRPKFWGNADVVWWYKQNSLLYIQENRYEKIKEGFDQLDWGQSPPIDLVHPDCLAEKAKRFSQYEGIINKPTIRFSLGSLKMAIKNLFS
;
A
#
# COMPACT_ATOMS: atom_id res chain seq x y z
N MET A 1 -24.62 15.04 12.15
CA MET A 1 -24.05 14.45 13.38
C MET A 1 -23.08 13.37 12.92
N SER A 2 -21.79 13.70 12.97
CA SER A 2 -20.67 12.97 12.38
C SER A 2 -20.17 11.90 13.33
N GLY A 3 -20.36 10.62 12.98
CA GLY A 3 -19.95 9.46 13.78
C GLY A 3 -18.50 9.05 13.50
N TRP A 4 -17.54 9.83 13.96
CA TRP A 4 -16.17 9.39 14.15
C TRP A 4 -15.97 9.17 15.66
N GLU A 5 -16.38 8.00 16.16
CA GLU A 5 -16.16 7.63 17.56
C GLU A 5 -14.72 7.17 17.77
N GLU A 6 -14.06 7.80 18.75
CA GLU A 6 -12.78 7.41 19.34
C GLU A 6 -12.89 6.02 19.99
N SER A 7 -12.38 4.97 19.34
CA SER A 7 -11.96 3.69 19.95
C SER A 7 -11.39 2.80 18.81
N VAL A 8 -10.26 2.08 18.82
CA VAL A 8 -9.29 1.63 19.82
C VAL A 8 -7.97 1.43 19.03
N TYR A 9 -6.95 2.26 19.25
CA TYR A 9 -5.56 1.95 18.89
C TYR A 9 -4.78 1.91 20.19
N ASP A 10 -4.88 0.79 20.91
CA ASP A 10 -4.23 0.60 22.20
C ASP A 10 -2.73 0.31 22.01
N ASP A 11 -1.91 0.68 22.99
CA ASP A 11 -0.44 0.53 22.99
C ASP A 11 -0.01 -0.96 22.87
N GLU A 12 -0.92 -1.92 23.08
CA GLU A 12 -0.72 -3.35 22.81
C GLU A 12 -0.54 -3.69 21.31
N PHE A 13 -1.10 -2.88 20.37
CA PHE A 13 -0.80 -3.00 18.94
C PHE A 13 0.66 -2.66 18.62
N TYR A 14 1.31 -1.87 19.49
CA TYR A 14 2.67 -1.34 19.27
C TYR A 14 3.76 -2.00 20.15
N GLY A 15 3.40 -2.88 21.09
CA GLY A 15 4.28 -3.23 22.22
C GLY A 15 5.11 -4.50 22.15
N SER A 16 4.88 -5.44 21.22
CA SER A 16 5.58 -6.76 21.28
C SER A 16 5.99 -7.39 19.94
N GLN A 17 5.80 -6.69 18.84
CA GLN A 17 6.26 -7.12 17.51
C GLN A 17 6.90 -5.91 16.84
N GLN A 18 8.01 -6.12 16.13
CA GLN A 18 8.46 -5.14 15.14
C GLN A 18 7.25 -4.81 14.23
N ASP A 19 6.99 -3.53 14.02
CA ASP A 19 5.89 -3.08 13.16
C ASP A 19 6.05 -3.72 11.78
N GLY A 20 5.10 -4.58 11.37
CA GLY A 20 5.18 -5.30 10.09
C GLY A 20 5.33 -4.38 8.88
N SER A 21 4.93 -3.11 9.02
CA SER A 21 5.23 -2.04 8.07
C SER A 21 6.73 -1.76 7.97
N TYR A 22 7.39 -1.55 9.11
CA TYR A 22 8.83 -1.24 9.15
C TYR A 22 9.69 -2.42 8.68
N ASP A 23 9.35 -3.66 9.04
CA ASP A 23 10.10 -4.84 8.58
C ASP A 23 9.99 -5.05 7.07
N SER A 24 8.77 -4.92 6.54
CA SER A 24 8.54 -4.93 5.09
C SER A 24 9.31 -3.82 4.39
N ALA A 25 9.26 -2.60 4.96
CA ALA A 25 9.94 -1.44 4.43
C ALA A 25 11.46 -1.63 4.37
N LYS A 26 12.11 -2.16 5.42
CA LYS A 26 13.55 -2.44 5.41
C LYS A 26 13.96 -3.31 4.22
N ILE A 27 13.18 -4.36 3.93
CA ILE A 27 13.46 -5.29 2.85
C ILE A 27 13.27 -4.61 1.49
N ILE A 28 12.12 -3.97 1.29
CA ILE A 28 11.77 -3.35 -0.01
C ILE A 28 12.64 -2.13 -0.28
N MET A 29 12.85 -1.24 0.70
CA MET A 29 13.69 -0.05 0.53
C MET A 29 15.14 -0.41 0.28
N LYS A 30 15.70 -1.43 0.94
CA LYS A 30 17.06 -1.90 0.63
C LYS A 30 17.19 -2.34 -0.82
N TYR A 31 16.18 -3.04 -1.34
CA TYR A 31 16.15 -3.46 -2.74
C TYR A 31 16.06 -2.25 -3.69
N LEU A 32 15.14 -1.32 -3.43
CA LEU A 32 14.96 -0.13 -4.27
C LEU A 32 16.19 0.78 -4.25
N SER A 33 16.75 1.08 -3.08
CA SER A 33 17.96 1.91 -2.96
C SER A 33 19.22 1.26 -3.58
N GLY A 34 19.23 -0.06 -3.72
CA GLY A 34 20.29 -0.76 -4.46
C GLY A 34 20.20 -0.58 -5.99
N LYS A 35 19.05 -0.11 -6.51
CA LYS A 35 18.79 0.06 -7.94
C LYS A 35 18.54 1.53 -8.35
N LEU A 36 18.15 2.37 -7.39
CA LEU A 36 17.77 3.76 -7.59
C LEU A 36 18.56 4.68 -6.65
N PRO A 37 19.05 5.83 -7.13
CA PRO A 37 19.67 6.84 -6.25
C PRO A 37 18.59 7.60 -5.48
N ILE A 38 18.17 7.08 -4.33
CA ILE A 38 17.12 7.69 -3.49
C ILE A 38 17.78 8.51 -2.39
N THR A 39 17.80 9.84 -2.53
CA THR A 39 18.35 10.76 -1.51
C THR A 39 17.26 11.54 -0.79
N SER A 40 16.08 11.66 -1.40
CA SER A 40 14.93 12.36 -0.86
C SER A 40 13.64 11.55 -1.03
N ILE A 41 12.88 11.43 0.06
CA ILE A 41 11.64 10.65 0.12
C ILE A 41 10.51 11.50 0.70
N VAL A 42 9.34 11.43 0.07
CA VAL A 42 8.06 11.82 0.68
C VAL A 42 7.17 10.60 0.86
N ASP A 43 6.54 10.46 2.02
CA ASP A 43 5.63 9.36 2.33
C ASP A 43 4.27 9.92 2.77
N ILE A 44 3.22 9.59 2.01
CA ILE A 44 1.85 10.05 2.25
C ILE A 44 1.08 8.92 2.92
N GLY A 45 0.55 9.20 4.12
CA GLY A 45 0.05 8.17 5.05
C GLY A 45 1.19 7.46 5.78
N CYS A 46 2.21 8.23 6.19
CA CYS A 46 3.46 7.68 6.72
C CYS A 46 3.34 6.99 8.10
N GLY A 47 2.24 7.18 8.82
CA GLY A 47 2.05 6.70 10.18
C GLY A 47 3.20 7.10 11.09
N ARG A 48 3.89 6.10 11.67
CA ARG A 48 5.07 6.34 12.53
C ARG A 48 6.37 6.52 11.73
N GLY A 49 6.30 6.54 10.41
CA GLY A 49 7.42 6.78 9.49
C GLY A 49 8.29 5.55 9.21
N GLY A 50 7.71 4.34 9.18
CA GLY A 50 8.44 3.09 8.92
C GLY A 50 9.19 3.10 7.58
N TRP A 51 8.51 3.49 6.51
CA TRP A 51 9.10 3.58 5.17
C TRP A 51 10.18 4.66 5.06
N LEU A 52 9.93 5.83 5.67
CA LEU A 52 10.91 6.92 5.76
C LEU A 52 12.16 6.49 6.53
N LYS A 53 11.99 5.81 7.67
CA LYS A 53 13.09 5.29 8.48
C LYS A 53 13.92 4.27 7.68
N ALA A 54 13.26 3.32 7.01
CA ALA A 54 13.94 2.34 6.18
C ALA A 54 14.71 2.99 5.01
N GLY A 55 14.13 4.02 4.37
CA GLY A 55 14.81 4.79 3.33
C GLY A 55 16.02 5.57 3.86
N GLN A 56 15.90 6.17 5.05
CA GLN A 56 16.99 6.85 5.74
C GLN A 56 18.18 5.92 6.00
N GLU A 57 17.91 4.70 6.47
CA GLU A 57 18.93 3.67 6.71
C GLU A 57 19.64 3.21 5.42
N ASN A 58 19.02 3.49 4.26
CA ASN A 58 19.58 3.23 2.93
C ASN A 58 20.05 4.51 2.22
N GLY A 59 20.32 5.58 2.96
CA GLY A 59 21.03 6.76 2.46
C GLY A 59 20.17 7.99 2.12
N ALA A 60 18.84 7.92 2.29
CA ALA A 60 18.01 9.11 2.15
C ALA A 60 18.33 10.14 3.25
N THR A 61 18.65 11.37 2.86
CA THR A 61 19.02 12.46 3.77
C THR A 61 17.87 13.43 4.01
N ARG A 62 16.89 13.48 3.09
CA ARG A 62 15.67 14.26 3.23
C ARG A 62 14.46 13.32 3.28
N ILE A 63 13.78 13.26 4.41
CA ILE A 63 12.63 12.39 4.63
C ILE A 63 11.45 13.19 5.18
N VAL A 64 10.36 13.27 4.40
CA VAL A 64 9.18 14.08 4.72
C VAL A 64 7.96 13.17 4.81
N GLY A 65 7.20 13.26 5.89
CA GLY A 65 6.02 12.44 6.13
C GLY A 65 4.76 13.29 6.23
N TYR A 66 3.69 12.88 5.54
CA TYR A 66 2.36 13.46 5.71
C TYR A 66 1.43 12.43 6.32
N ASP A 67 0.75 12.78 7.41
CA ASP A 67 -0.31 11.96 8.01
C ASP A 67 -1.24 12.82 8.88
N GLY A 68 -2.36 12.26 9.32
CA GLY A 68 -3.38 12.98 10.07
C GLY A 68 -2.97 13.36 11.50
N PRO A 69 -3.81 14.18 12.17
CA PRO A 69 -3.54 14.69 13.52
C PRO A 69 -3.51 13.61 14.62
N TRP A 70 -3.89 12.37 14.30
CA TRP A 70 -3.83 11.23 15.22
C TRP A 70 -2.40 10.67 15.40
N VAL A 71 -1.47 11.01 14.52
CA VAL A 71 -0.07 10.59 14.67
C VAL A 71 0.62 11.49 15.69
N ASP A 72 1.06 10.91 16.81
CA ASP A 72 1.95 11.59 17.74
C ASP A 72 3.37 11.68 17.15
N SER A 73 3.76 12.88 16.72
CA SER A 73 5.07 13.13 16.12
C SER A 73 6.25 12.82 17.06
N LYS A 74 6.02 12.73 18.37
CA LYS A 74 7.05 12.31 19.35
C LYS A 74 7.30 10.80 19.31
N LYS A 75 6.36 10.01 18.75
CA LYS A 75 6.44 8.56 18.61
C LYS A 75 6.95 8.11 17.23
N LEU A 76 7.42 9.03 16.39
CA LEU A 76 8.04 8.73 15.09
C LEU A 76 9.29 7.87 15.27
N LEU A 77 9.54 6.97 14.32
CA LEU A 77 10.69 6.04 14.34
C LEU A 77 12.03 6.72 14.06
N SER A 78 12.02 7.97 13.57
CA SER A 78 13.21 8.78 13.38
C SER A 78 12.92 10.24 13.71
N SER A 79 13.79 10.87 14.49
CA SER A 79 13.72 12.30 14.79
C SER A 79 14.08 13.20 13.60
N GLN A 80 14.60 12.63 12.51
CA GLN A 80 14.91 13.38 11.29
C GLN A 80 13.73 13.47 10.32
N ILE A 81 12.61 12.80 10.60
CA ILE A 81 11.41 12.92 9.78
C ILE A 81 10.83 14.33 9.92
N GLU A 82 10.78 15.07 8.82
CA GLU A 82 10.01 16.29 8.72
C GLU A 82 8.53 15.92 8.60
N PHE A 83 7.84 15.83 9.73
CA PHE A 83 6.43 15.44 9.79
C PHE A 83 5.50 16.62 9.56
N LYS A 84 4.55 16.46 8.66
CA LYS A 84 3.50 17.42 8.32
C LYS A 84 2.14 16.83 8.63
N THR A 85 1.46 17.40 9.62
CA THR A 85 0.08 17.03 9.93
C THR A 85 -0.84 17.47 8.80
N GLN A 86 -1.50 16.51 8.15
CA GLN A 86 -2.37 16.73 7.02
C GLN A 86 -3.53 15.73 7.06
N LYS A 87 -4.75 16.24 6.98
CA LYS A 87 -5.93 15.43 6.70
C LYS A 87 -5.96 15.08 5.20
N LEU A 88 -5.80 13.81 4.87
CA LEU A 88 -5.62 13.35 3.49
C LEU A 88 -6.92 13.31 2.68
N ASP A 89 -8.07 13.40 3.35
CA ASP A 89 -9.41 13.57 2.76
C ASP A 89 -9.74 15.03 2.41
N GLU A 90 -8.90 15.98 2.83
CA GLU A 90 -8.97 17.39 2.46
C GLU A 90 -8.05 17.70 1.26
N GLU A 91 -8.18 18.89 0.68
CA GLU A 91 -7.26 19.32 -0.38
C GLU A 91 -5.92 19.74 0.21
N PHE A 92 -4.82 19.25 -0.37
CA PHE A 92 -3.47 19.62 0.04
C PHE A 92 -2.51 19.55 -1.13
N LYS A 93 -1.31 20.11 -0.93
CA LYS A 93 -0.20 20.04 -1.88
C LYS A 93 1.02 19.45 -1.20
N ILE A 94 1.75 18.64 -1.96
CA ILE A 94 3.05 18.15 -1.54
C ILE A 94 4.09 19.20 -1.93
N GLU A 95 4.87 19.66 -0.96
CA GLU A 95 5.85 20.73 -1.17
C GLU A 95 7.23 20.18 -1.53
N GLY A 96 7.73 20.60 -2.69
CA GLY A 96 9.05 20.25 -3.20
C GLY A 96 9.04 19.06 -4.16
N GLN A 97 10.24 18.68 -4.59
CA GLN A 97 10.50 17.52 -5.44
C GLN A 97 11.28 16.48 -4.65
N PHE A 98 11.03 15.20 -4.96
CA PHE A 98 11.60 14.06 -4.27
C PHE A 98 12.07 13.01 -5.29
N ASP A 99 13.11 12.27 -4.93
CA ASP A 99 13.59 11.15 -5.74
C ASP A 99 12.61 9.98 -5.73
N LEU A 100 11.89 9.81 -4.61
CA LEU A 100 10.85 8.80 -4.42
C LEU A 100 9.67 9.38 -3.65
N ALA A 101 8.45 9.21 -4.17
CA ALA A 101 7.23 9.33 -3.39
C ALA A 101 6.70 7.95 -3.00
N ILE A 102 6.18 7.81 -1.78
CA ILE A 102 5.58 6.58 -1.25
C ILE A 102 4.13 6.89 -0.86
N CYS A 103 3.22 5.98 -1.20
CA CYS A 103 1.84 6.01 -0.75
C CYS A 103 1.28 4.58 -0.77
N LEU A 104 1.24 3.94 0.40
CA LEU A 104 0.90 2.54 0.56
C LEU A 104 -0.22 2.37 1.59
N GLU A 105 -1.30 1.72 1.18
CA GLU A 105 -2.51 1.49 2.00
C GLU A 105 -3.13 2.81 2.53
N VAL A 106 -3.43 3.74 1.60
CA VAL A 106 -4.01 5.05 1.90
C VAL A 106 -5.21 5.38 1.04
N ALA A 107 -5.07 5.23 -0.29
CA ALA A 107 -6.07 5.69 -1.25
C ALA A 107 -7.42 4.97 -1.15
N GLU A 108 -7.46 3.79 -0.53
CA GLU A 108 -8.68 3.02 -0.21
C GLU A 108 -9.52 3.63 0.90
N HIS A 109 -8.94 4.49 1.74
CA HIS A 109 -9.65 5.22 2.80
C HIS A 109 -10.25 6.54 2.32
N LEU A 110 -9.91 6.96 1.10
CA LEU A 110 -10.31 8.25 0.55
C LEU A 110 -11.48 8.09 -0.41
N GLU A 111 -12.36 9.08 -0.51
CA GLU A 111 -13.34 9.13 -1.60
C GLU A 111 -12.63 9.08 -2.96
N GLU A 112 -13.30 8.52 -3.98
CA GLU A 112 -12.69 8.29 -5.32
C GLU A 112 -12.05 9.55 -5.90
N GLY A 113 -12.73 10.70 -5.81
CA GLY A 113 -12.20 11.98 -6.30
C GLY A 113 -10.96 12.45 -5.52
N ARG A 114 -10.89 12.16 -4.22
CA ARG A 114 -9.73 12.46 -3.37
C ARG A 114 -8.56 11.54 -3.70
N GLY A 115 -8.80 10.25 -3.91
CA GLY A 115 -7.80 9.31 -4.39
C GLY A 115 -7.19 9.72 -5.75
N LEU A 116 -8.01 10.19 -6.69
CA LEU A 116 -7.50 10.71 -7.97
C LEU A 116 -6.69 11.99 -7.83
N ASN A 117 -7.07 12.90 -6.92
CA ASN A 117 -6.28 14.09 -6.62
C ASN A 117 -4.95 13.76 -5.92
N LEU A 118 -4.95 12.75 -5.04
CA LEU A 118 -3.73 12.21 -4.44
C LEU A 118 -2.76 11.69 -5.52
N VAL A 119 -3.25 10.94 -6.51
CA VAL A 119 -2.41 10.50 -7.66
C VAL A 119 -1.78 11.69 -8.37
N LYS A 120 -2.54 12.76 -8.64
CA LYS A 120 -2.00 13.98 -9.26
C LYS A 120 -0.91 14.63 -8.39
N ASN A 121 -1.14 14.72 -7.08
CA ASN A 121 -0.16 15.27 -6.15
C ASN A 121 1.14 14.47 -6.16
N LEU A 122 1.05 13.14 -6.11
CA LEU A 122 2.23 12.25 -6.18
C LEU A 122 3.00 12.43 -7.50
N CYS A 123 2.28 12.46 -8.63
CA CYS A 123 2.88 12.69 -9.95
C CYS A 123 3.55 14.06 -10.08
N SER A 124 3.10 15.05 -9.30
CA SER A 124 3.66 16.40 -9.33
C SER A 124 4.93 16.57 -8.48
N CYS A 125 5.22 15.65 -7.56
CA CYS A 125 6.31 15.79 -6.60
C CYS A 125 7.44 14.77 -6.75
N ALA A 126 7.26 13.72 -7.57
CA ALA A 126 8.31 12.74 -7.84
C ALA A 126 8.13 12.08 -9.22
N ASP A 127 9.25 11.77 -9.88
CA ASP A 127 9.23 10.99 -11.12
C ASP A 127 9.17 9.47 -10.88
N VAL A 128 9.41 9.04 -9.65
CA VAL A 128 9.36 7.63 -9.22
C VAL A 128 8.49 7.53 -7.98
N ILE A 129 7.48 6.66 -8.04
CA ILE A 129 6.43 6.59 -7.02
C ILE A 129 6.21 5.12 -6.67
N LEU A 130 6.40 4.75 -5.40
CA LEU A 130 5.98 3.47 -4.86
C LEU A 130 4.55 3.61 -4.35
N PHE A 131 3.59 3.05 -5.09
CA PHE A 131 2.18 3.19 -4.78
C PHE A 131 1.49 1.83 -4.64
N GLY A 132 0.54 1.75 -3.71
CA GLY A 132 -0.29 0.58 -3.48
C GLY A 132 -1.50 0.94 -2.64
N ALA A 133 -2.65 0.37 -2.98
CA ALA A 133 -3.89 0.52 -2.24
C ALA A 133 -4.68 -0.77 -2.29
N ALA A 134 -5.52 -1.00 -1.28
CA ALA A 134 -6.35 -2.19 -1.20
C ALA A 134 -7.20 -2.44 -2.45
N VAL A 135 -7.12 -3.68 -2.98
CA VAL A 135 -7.93 -4.11 -4.12
C VAL A 135 -9.36 -4.43 -3.69
N LYS A 136 -10.31 -4.39 -4.63
CA LYS A 136 -11.72 -4.69 -4.36
C LYS A 136 -11.89 -6.05 -3.66
N GLY A 137 -12.50 -6.03 -2.48
CA GLY A 137 -12.76 -7.21 -1.67
C GLY A 137 -11.65 -7.56 -0.67
N GLN A 138 -10.50 -6.86 -0.70
CA GLN A 138 -9.42 -7.03 0.28
C GLN A 138 -9.93 -6.81 1.71
N GLY A 139 -10.82 -5.84 1.89
CA GLY A 139 -11.31 -5.40 3.19
C GLY A 139 -10.22 -4.75 4.03
N GLY A 140 -10.63 -4.28 5.21
CA GLY A 140 -9.79 -3.54 6.15
C GLY A 140 -10.67 -2.57 6.92
N ASN A 141 -10.06 -1.76 7.79
CA ASN A 141 -10.83 -0.80 8.58
C ASN A 141 -11.17 0.42 7.71
N HIS A 142 -12.46 0.73 7.57
CA HIS A 142 -12.93 1.92 6.83
C HIS A 142 -12.37 2.02 5.38
N HIS A 143 -12.37 0.93 4.63
CA HIS A 143 -12.06 0.96 3.20
C HIS A 143 -13.31 1.33 2.42
N ILE A 144 -13.32 2.53 1.83
CA ILE A 144 -14.46 3.08 1.08
C ILE A 144 -14.18 3.14 -0.43
N ASN A 145 -12.93 2.94 -0.85
CA ASN A 145 -12.49 3.09 -2.23
C ASN A 145 -11.50 2.00 -2.66
N GLU A 146 -11.85 0.75 -2.41
CA GLU A 146 -11.06 -0.38 -2.89
C GLU A 146 -11.14 -0.51 -4.42
N ARG A 147 -10.00 -0.42 -5.10
CA ARG A 147 -9.91 -0.43 -6.56
C ARG A 147 -8.81 -1.38 -7.01
N LEU A 148 -9.04 -2.04 -8.14
CA LEU A 148 -8.04 -2.91 -8.77
C LEU A 148 -6.78 -2.10 -9.16
N GLN A 149 -5.62 -2.76 -9.22
CA GLN A 149 -4.37 -2.07 -9.58
C GLN A 149 -4.42 -1.48 -11.00
N SER A 150 -5.18 -2.09 -11.92
CA SER A 150 -5.46 -1.56 -13.26
C SER A 150 -6.20 -0.22 -13.25
N TYR A 151 -7.00 0.07 -12.22
CA TYR A 151 -7.64 1.38 -12.07
C TYR A 151 -6.60 2.45 -11.75
N TRP A 152 -5.75 2.20 -10.76
CA TRP A 152 -4.68 3.12 -10.38
C TRP A 152 -3.68 3.31 -11.50
N ALA A 153 -3.32 2.24 -12.22
CA ALA A 153 -2.44 2.35 -13.38
C ALA A 153 -3.00 3.22 -14.50
N LYS A 154 -4.32 3.24 -14.72
CA LYS A 154 -4.96 4.18 -15.66
C LYS A 154 -4.91 5.62 -15.15
N ALA A 155 -5.07 5.83 -13.84
CA ALA A 155 -4.95 7.16 -13.23
C ALA A 155 -3.52 7.71 -13.37
N PHE A 156 -2.50 6.92 -13.08
CA PHE A 156 -1.08 7.29 -13.30
C PHE A 156 -0.77 7.52 -14.77
N LYS A 157 -1.25 6.65 -15.67
CA LYS A 157 -1.07 6.82 -17.13
C LYS A 157 -1.63 8.14 -17.63
N SER A 158 -2.79 8.56 -17.12
CA SER A 158 -3.38 9.86 -17.46
C SER A 158 -2.54 11.07 -17.01
N ASN A 159 -1.55 10.86 -16.14
CA ASN A 159 -0.59 11.85 -15.68
C ASN A 159 0.82 11.66 -16.29
N GLY A 160 0.99 10.80 -17.30
CA GLY A 160 2.29 10.57 -17.96
C GLY A 160 3.22 9.62 -17.22
N PHE A 161 2.67 8.64 -16.48
CA PHE A 161 3.42 7.62 -15.77
C PHE A 161 3.10 6.21 -16.27
N LYS A 162 4.11 5.33 -16.25
CA LYS A 162 4.00 3.89 -16.55
C LYS A 162 4.37 3.10 -15.31
N TYR A 163 3.64 2.01 -15.06
CA TYR A 163 3.99 1.10 -13.98
C TYR A 163 5.12 0.14 -14.40
N LEU A 164 5.97 -0.19 -13.44
CA LEU A 164 7.01 -1.19 -13.50
C LEU A 164 6.86 -2.08 -12.26
N ASP A 165 6.55 -3.35 -12.48
CA ASP A 165 6.25 -4.28 -11.40
C ASP A 165 7.49 -5.01 -10.90
N VAL A 166 8.28 -4.36 -10.06
CA VAL A 166 9.53 -4.91 -9.51
C VAL A 166 9.37 -5.50 -8.11
N ILE A 167 8.25 -5.22 -7.44
CA ILE A 167 8.03 -5.65 -6.06
C ILE A 167 7.46 -7.07 -6.05
N ARG A 168 6.36 -7.30 -6.77
CA ARG A 168 5.66 -8.58 -6.72
C ARG A 168 6.52 -9.75 -7.19
N PRO A 169 7.20 -9.71 -8.36
CA PRO A 169 8.05 -10.81 -8.78
C PRO A 169 9.17 -11.12 -7.79
N LYS A 170 9.69 -10.09 -7.10
CA LYS A 170 10.82 -10.24 -6.19
C LYS A 170 10.41 -10.80 -4.83
N PHE A 171 9.24 -10.43 -4.32
CA PHE A 171 8.88 -10.63 -2.92
C PHE A 171 7.63 -11.48 -2.69
N TRP A 172 6.93 -11.96 -3.73
CA TRP A 172 5.69 -12.73 -3.60
C TRP A 172 5.77 -13.85 -2.55
N GLY A 173 6.82 -14.67 -2.60
CA GLY A 173 7.03 -15.78 -1.66
C GLY A 173 7.78 -15.44 -0.37
N ASN A 174 8.17 -14.17 -0.15
CA ASN A 174 9.02 -13.81 0.99
C ASN A 174 8.17 -13.66 2.28
N ALA A 175 8.30 -14.58 3.23
CA ALA A 175 7.52 -14.56 4.48
C ALA A 175 7.77 -13.33 5.37
N ASP A 176 8.92 -12.66 5.22
CA ASP A 176 9.34 -11.53 6.06
C ASP A 176 8.75 -10.19 5.57
N VAL A 177 8.07 -10.18 4.42
CA VAL A 177 7.31 -9.02 3.93
C VAL A 177 5.83 -9.29 4.19
N VAL A 178 5.07 -8.28 4.59
CA VAL A 178 3.63 -8.44 4.79
C VAL A 178 2.90 -8.53 3.45
N TRP A 179 1.90 -9.41 3.36
CA TRP A 179 1.30 -9.79 2.08
C TRP A 179 0.62 -8.65 1.33
N TRP A 180 0.02 -7.68 2.03
CA TRP A 180 -0.63 -6.55 1.35
C TRP A 180 0.39 -5.65 0.64
N TYR A 181 1.57 -5.43 1.23
CA TYR A 181 2.64 -4.72 0.54
C TYR A 181 3.17 -5.47 -0.67
N LYS A 182 3.31 -6.80 -0.59
CA LYS A 182 3.66 -7.59 -1.78
C LYS A 182 2.58 -7.43 -2.84
N GLN A 183 1.31 -7.58 -2.48
CA GLN A 183 0.19 -7.60 -3.42
C GLN A 183 -0.03 -6.27 -4.14
N ASN A 184 0.02 -5.17 -3.38
CA ASN A 184 -0.52 -3.89 -3.84
C ASN A 184 0.57 -2.95 -4.35
N SER A 185 1.84 -3.13 -3.95
CA SER A 185 2.90 -2.18 -4.28
C SER A 185 3.39 -2.33 -5.73
N LEU A 186 3.31 -1.24 -6.47
CA LEU A 186 3.86 -1.07 -7.80
C LEU A 186 4.72 0.19 -7.86
N LEU A 187 5.76 0.15 -8.70
CA LEU A 187 6.54 1.34 -9.01
C LEU A 187 5.90 2.03 -10.20
N TYR A 188 5.61 3.31 -10.09
CA TYR A 188 5.16 4.16 -11.19
C TYR A 188 6.28 5.13 -11.54
N ILE A 189 6.60 5.22 -12.82
CA ILE A 189 7.75 5.99 -13.32
C ILE A 189 7.27 6.92 -14.43
N GLN A 190 7.73 8.17 -14.40
CA GLN A 190 7.50 9.15 -15.46
C GLN A 190 7.93 8.58 -16.83
N GLU A 191 7.09 8.72 -17.85
CA GLU A 191 7.24 8.02 -19.14
C GLU A 191 8.62 8.18 -19.80
N ASN A 192 9.17 9.40 -19.79
CA ASN A 192 10.50 9.73 -20.33
C ASN A 192 11.68 9.10 -19.54
N ARG A 193 11.47 8.64 -18.30
CA ARG A 193 12.48 7.99 -17.44
C ARG A 193 12.31 6.48 -17.38
N TYR A 194 11.20 5.95 -17.89
CA TYR A 194 10.79 4.56 -17.74
C TYR A 194 11.85 3.57 -18.24
N GLU A 195 12.30 3.68 -19.49
CA GLU A 195 13.24 2.70 -20.05
C GLU A 195 14.59 2.71 -19.31
N LYS A 196 15.12 3.90 -19.01
CA LYS A 196 16.37 4.05 -18.25
C LYS A 196 16.29 3.43 -16.86
N ILE A 197 15.17 3.63 -16.14
CA ILE A 197 15.01 3.05 -14.80
C ILE A 197 14.80 1.54 -14.90
N LYS A 198 13.99 1.07 -15.86
CA LYS A 198 13.72 -0.34 -16.08
C LYS A 198 15.00 -1.13 -16.36
N GLU A 199 15.96 -0.58 -17.09
CA GLU A 199 17.28 -1.19 -17.34
C GLU A 199 18.10 -1.44 -16.05
N GLY A 200 17.84 -0.69 -14.98
CA GLY A 200 18.51 -0.89 -13.68
C GLY A 200 17.98 -2.09 -12.89
N PHE A 201 16.84 -2.65 -13.28
CA PHE A 201 16.25 -3.81 -12.63
C PHE A 201 16.59 -5.10 -13.39
N ASP A 202 16.86 -6.17 -12.64
CA ASP A 202 17.14 -7.49 -13.21
C ASP A 202 15.88 -8.01 -13.95
N GLN A 203 16.04 -8.98 -14.86
CA GLN A 203 14.88 -9.63 -15.48
C GLN A 203 13.95 -10.19 -14.40
N LEU A 204 12.71 -9.70 -14.41
CA LEU A 204 11.70 -10.09 -13.45
C LEU A 204 11.15 -11.47 -13.82
N ASP A 205 11.07 -12.36 -12.84
CA ASP A 205 10.71 -13.79 -13.00
C ASP A 205 9.27 -14.03 -13.51
N TRP A 206 8.48 -12.97 -13.68
CA TRP A 206 7.08 -13.04 -14.12
C TRP A 206 6.90 -13.21 -15.64
N GLY A 207 7.98 -13.41 -16.39
CA GLY A 207 7.93 -13.44 -17.85
C GLY A 207 7.59 -12.05 -18.44
N GLN A 208 7.06 -12.00 -19.67
CA GLN A 208 6.97 -10.72 -20.39
C GLN A 208 5.82 -9.79 -19.94
N SER A 209 4.72 -10.28 -19.33
CA SER A 209 3.59 -9.44 -18.89
C SER A 209 2.64 -10.20 -17.95
N PRO A 210 2.94 -10.29 -16.65
CA PRO A 210 2.01 -10.80 -15.65
C PRO A 210 0.72 -9.96 -15.60
N PRO A 211 -0.43 -10.55 -15.23
CA PRO A 211 -1.65 -9.78 -15.01
C PRO A 211 -1.41 -8.70 -13.96
N ILE A 212 -1.89 -7.47 -14.21
CA ILE A 212 -1.72 -6.38 -13.24
C ILE A 212 -2.61 -6.55 -12.01
N ASP A 213 -3.80 -7.13 -12.19
CA ASP A 213 -4.77 -7.33 -11.12
C ASP A 213 -4.56 -8.71 -10.50
N LEU A 214 -3.96 -8.73 -9.32
CA LEU A 214 -3.57 -9.95 -8.63
C LEU A 214 -4.03 -9.93 -7.18
N VAL A 215 -4.36 -11.12 -6.68
CA VAL A 215 -4.71 -11.36 -5.28
C VAL A 215 -3.73 -12.38 -4.72
N HIS A 216 -3.08 -12.04 -3.62
CA HIS A 216 -2.13 -12.89 -2.93
C HIS A 216 -2.86 -14.05 -2.22
N PRO A 217 -2.30 -15.28 -2.20
CA PRO A 217 -2.90 -16.40 -1.48
C PRO A 217 -3.21 -16.10 -0.01
N ASP A 218 -2.35 -15.33 0.66
CA ASP A 218 -2.58 -14.92 2.06
C ASP A 218 -3.81 -14.02 2.24
N CYS A 219 -4.13 -13.17 1.25
CA CYS A 219 -5.36 -12.39 1.27
C CYS A 219 -6.59 -13.34 1.31
N LEU A 220 -6.57 -14.37 0.47
CA LEU A 220 -7.65 -15.38 0.45
C LEU A 220 -7.66 -16.21 1.74
N ALA A 221 -6.49 -16.57 2.26
CA ALA A 221 -6.36 -17.34 3.50
C ALA A 221 -6.91 -16.56 4.71
N GLU A 222 -6.67 -15.26 4.81
CA GLU A 222 -7.26 -14.41 5.85
C GLU A 222 -8.78 -14.35 5.76
N LYS A 223 -9.33 -14.22 4.54
CA LYS A 223 -10.78 -14.26 4.32
C LYS A 223 -11.38 -15.61 4.72
N ALA A 224 -10.72 -16.71 4.34
CA ALA A 224 -11.15 -18.05 4.71
C ALA A 224 -11.14 -18.25 6.24
N LYS A 225 -10.09 -17.78 6.93
CA LYS A 225 -10.01 -17.81 8.39
C LYS A 225 -11.15 -17.00 9.03
N ARG A 226 -11.39 -15.76 8.59
CA ARG A 226 -12.51 -14.95 9.09
C ARG A 226 -13.85 -15.64 8.85
N PHE A 227 -14.08 -16.20 7.66
CA PHE A 227 -15.30 -16.94 7.36
C PHE A 227 -15.50 -18.15 8.28
N SER A 228 -14.43 -18.90 8.57
CA SER A 228 -14.47 -20.07 9.45
C SER A 228 -14.94 -19.74 10.88
N GLN A 229 -14.64 -18.54 11.38
CA GLN A 229 -15.09 -18.07 12.69
C GLN A 229 -16.62 -17.91 12.77
N TYR A 230 -17.30 -17.78 11.64
CA TYR A 230 -18.76 -17.67 11.55
C TYR A 230 -19.45 -19.01 11.29
N GLU A 231 -18.72 -20.13 11.12
CA GLU A 231 -19.34 -21.43 10.82
C GLU A 231 -20.37 -21.87 11.87
N GLY A 232 -20.15 -21.56 13.16
CA GLY A 232 -21.13 -21.84 14.22
C GLY A 232 -22.44 -21.07 14.08
N ILE A 233 -22.42 -19.88 13.46
CA ILE A 233 -23.60 -19.05 13.18
C ILE A 233 -24.26 -19.51 11.87
N ILE A 234 -23.46 -19.79 10.85
CA ILE A 234 -23.89 -20.25 9.52
C ILE A 234 -24.58 -21.62 9.59
N ASN A 235 -24.13 -22.50 10.49
CA ASN A 235 -24.71 -23.83 10.67
C ASN A 235 -26.06 -23.82 11.42
N LYS A 236 -26.58 -22.67 11.84
CA LYS A 236 -27.97 -22.57 12.30
C LYS A 236 -28.92 -22.92 11.14
N PRO A 237 -29.94 -23.78 11.34
CA PRO A 237 -30.80 -24.28 10.26
C PRO A 237 -31.43 -23.19 9.38
N THR A 238 -31.72 -22.03 9.97
CA THR A 238 -32.33 -20.87 9.32
C THR A 238 -31.41 -20.14 8.34
N ILE A 239 -30.09 -20.20 8.53
CA ILE A 239 -29.08 -19.51 7.70
C ILE A 239 -28.47 -20.48 6.67
N ARG A 240 -28.47 -21.78 6.98
CA ARG A 240 -27.89 -22.84 6.13
C ARG A 240 -28.56 -22.96 4.75
N PHE A 241 -29.86 -22.64 4.65
CA PHE A 241 -30.61 -22.66 3.38
C PHE A 241 -30.24 -21.52 2.42
N SER A 242 -29.81 -20.37 2.91
CA SER A 242 -29.47 -19.20 2.06
C SER A 242 -28.03 -19.21 1.56
N LEU A 243 -27.11 -19.93 2.20
CA LEU A 243 -25.68 -19.97 1.86
C LEU A 243 -25.24 -21.17 0.99
N GLY A 244 -26.13 -22.15 0.76
CA GLY A 244 -25.82 -23.34 -0.04
C GLY A 244 -25.42 -23.00 -1.49
N SER A 245 -26.09 -22.02 -2.09
CA SER A 245 -25.79 -21.52 -3.44
C SER A 245 -24.45 -20.79 -3.52
N LEU A 246 -24.09 -20.01 -2.48
CA LEU A 246 -22.82 -19.28 -2.42
C LEU A 246 -21.62 -20.23 -2.22
N LYS A 247 -21.77 -21.24 -1.37
CA LYS A 247 -20.73 -22.26 -1.13
C LYS A 247 -20.42 -23.08 -2.39
N MET A 248 -21.44 -23.34 -3.21
CA MET A 248 -21.29 -24.03 -4.49
C MET A 248 -20.62 -23.13 -5.56
N ALA A 249 -20.96 -21.84 -5.60
CA ALA A 249 -20.32 -20.87 -6.48
C ALA A 249 -18.83 -20.67 -6.16
N ILE A 250 -18.45 -20.60 -4.87
CA ILE A 250 -17.05 -20.52 -4.45
C ILE A 250 -16.29 -21.80 -4.80
N LYS A 251 -16.89 -22.98 -4.59
CA LYS A 251 -16.23 -24.26 -4.91
C LYS A 251 -15.94 -24.42 -6.41
N ASN A 252 -16.83 -23.91 -7.27
CA ASN A 252 -16.66 -23.93 -8.73
C ASN A 252 -15.68 -22.88 -9.27
N LEU A 253 -15.31 -21.87 -8.47
CA LEU A 253 -14.28 -20.89 -8.82
C LEU A 253 -12.85 -21.42 -8.62
N PHE A 254 -12.69 -22.53 -7.90
CA PHE A 254 -11.40 -23.13 -7.54
C PHE A 254 -11.24 -24.59 -8.01
N SER A 255 -12.11 -25.06 -8.91
CA SER A 255 -12.04 -26.36 -9.59
C SER A 255 -11.85 -26.18 -11.09
#